data_AF-A0AAW9EBL6-F1
#
_entry.id   AF-A0AAW9EBL6-F1
#
_cell.length_a   1.000
_cell.length_b   1.000
_cell.length_c   1.000
_cell.angle_alpha   90.00
_cell.angle_beta   90.00
_cell.angle_gamma   90.00
#
_symmetry.space_group_name_H-M   'P 1'
#
loop_
_entity.id
_entity.type
_entity.pdbx_description
1 polymer ?
#
loop_
_entity_poly.entity_id
_entity_poly.type
_entity_poly.pdbx_seq_one_letter_code
_entity_poly.pdbx_strand_id
1 'polypeptide(L)'
;ILGAKGNNLKNVNLKIPVGLFTCITGVSGSGKSTLINDTLFPIAQRQLNGATNSVPAPYLDVEGLEHFDKVIDINQSPIGRTPRSNPATYTG
;
A
#
# COMPACT_ATOMS: atom_id res chain seq x y z
N ILE A 1 10.80 3.13 3.64
CA ILE A 1 10.29 2.75 4.98
C ILE A 1 11.44 2.24 5.82
N LEU A 2 11.58 2.76 7.02
CA LEU A 2 12.58 2.36 7.99
C LEU A 2 11.90 1.63 9.16
N GLY A 3 12.47 0.49 9.54
CA GLY A 3 12.11 -0.27 10.73
C GLY A 3 10.65 -0.71 10.82
N ALA A 4 10.09 -1.27 9.76
CA ALA A 4 8.75 -1.87 9.78
C ALA A 4 8.71 -3.08 10.74
N LYS A 5 7.75 -3.07 11.67
CA LYS A 5 7.62 -4.03 12.79
C LYS A 5 6.18 -4.56 12.96
N GLY A 6 5.29 -4.30 12.01
CA GLY A 6 3.94 -4.88 12.01
C GLY A 6 3.95 -6.41 11.98
N ASN A 7 3.00 -7.03 12.69
CA ASN A 7 2.83 -8.49 12.78
C ASN A 7 4.16 -9.24 13.03
N ASN A 8 4.61 -10.03 12.07
CA ASN A 8 5.84 -10.83 12.15
C ASN A 8 7.09 -10.14 11.56
N LEU A 9 7.00 -8.90 11.08
CA LEU A 9 8.12 -8.16 10.52
C LEU A 9 9.20 -7.91 11.59
N LYS A 10 10.46 -8.18 11.23
CA LYS A 10 11.61 -8.08 12.15
C LYS A 10 12.43 -6.83 11.89
N ASN A 11 11.85 -5.65 12.15
CA ASN A 11 12.50 -4.34 11.94
C ASN A 11 13.03 -4.16 10.49
N VAL A 12 12.16 -4.42 9.52
CA VAL A 12 12.54 -4.48 8.10
C VAL A 12 12.65 -3.07 7.51
N ASN A 13 13.75 -2.80 6.80
CA ASN A 13 13.91 -1.60 5.98
C ASN A 13 13.54 -1.91 4.52
N LEU A 14 12.71 -1.08 3.91
CA LEU A 14 12.28 -1.22 2.52
C LEU A 14 12.65 0.05 1.73
N LYS A 15 13.37 -0.17 0.62
CA LYS A 15 13.64 0.83 -0.43
C LYS A 15 12.97 0.37 -1.72
N ILE A 16 12.15 1.23 -2.32
CA ILE A 16 11.50 1.00 -3.61
C ILE A 16 12.03 2.05 -4.59
N PRO A 17 12.59 1.66 -5.75
CA PRO A 17 13.01 2.62 -6.76
C PRO A 17 11.80 3.29 -7.42
N VAL A 18 11.87 4.62 -7.55
CA VAL A 18 10.83 5.41 -8.23
C VAL A 18 10.84 5.13 -9.73
N GLY A 19 9.66 5.06 -10.34
CA GLY A 19 9.50 4.91 -11.80
C GLY A 19 9.80 3.51 -12.35
N LEU A 20 10.04 2.52 -11.48
CA LEU A 20 10.28 1.14 -11.88
C LEU A 20 9.14 0.21 -11.47
N PHE A 21 8.91 -0.80 -12.31
CA PHE A 21 8.03 -1.92 -11.98
C PHE A 21 8.69 -2.80 -10.91
N THR A 22 8.21 -2.70 -9.67
CA THR A 22 8.79 -3.41 -8.52
C THR A 22 7.86 -4.52 -8.04
N CYS A 23 8.38 -5.74 -7.98
CA CYS A 23 7.66 -6.90 -7.44
C CYS A 23 8.07 -7.20 -5.99
N ILE A 24 7.10 -7.42 -5.12
CA ILE A 24 7.31 -7.89 -3.74
C ILE A 24 6.88 -9.36 -3.67
N THR A 25 7.83 -10.27 -3.48
CA THR A 25 7.61 -11.71 -3.55
C THR A 25 8.02 -12.43 -2.25
N GLY A 26 7.65 -13.70 -2.12
CA GLY A 26 7.92 -14.52 -0.94
C GLY A 26 6.76 -15.46 -0.59
N VAL A 27 7.05 -16.49 0.21
CA VAL A 27 6.08 -17.53 0.61
C VAL A 27 4.88 -16.98 1.37
N SER A 28 3.79 -17.73 1.45
CA SER A 28 2.64 -17.35 2.30
C SER A 28 3.08 -17.12 3.75
N GLY A 29 2.53 -16.10 4.41
CA GLY A 29 2.91 -15.72 5.78
C GLY A 29 4.24 -14.98 5.92
N SER A 30 5.00 -14.72 4.84
CA SER A 30 6.30 -14.04 4.93
C SER A 30 6.25 -12.55 5.32
N GLY A 31 5.06 -11.96 5.45
CA GLY A 31 4.86 -10.57 5.84
C GLY A 31 4.72 -9.56 4.70
N LYS A 32 4.58 -10.00 3.43
CA LYS A 32 4.39 -9.12 2.26
C LYS A 32 3.21 -8.16 2.44
N SER A 33 2.04 -8.70 2.75
CA SER A 33 0.82 -7.90 2.95
C SER A 33 0.97 -6.96 4.14
N THR A 34 1.61 -7.40 5.23
CA THR A 34 1.91 -6.51 6.35
C THR A 34 2.80 -5.34 5.93
N LEU A 35 3.84 -5.61 5.14
CA LEU A 35 4.80 -4.60 4.72
C LEU A 35 4.20 -3.59 3.73
N ILE A 36 3.42 -4.06 2.76
CA ILE A 36 2.87 -3.22 1.69
C ILE A 36 1.49 -2.68 2.05
N ASN A 37 0.55 -3.55 2.38
CA ASN A 37 -0.85 -3.18 2.55
C ASN A 37 -1.13 -2.61 3.94
N ASP A 38 -0.52 -3.18 4.98
CA ASP A 38 -0.77 -2.73 6.36
C ASP A 38 0.19 -1.62 6.80
N THR A 39 1.33 -1.45 6.12
CA THR A 39 2.34 -0.42 6.47
C THR A 39 2.47 0.63 5.38
N LEU A 40 3.05 0.32 4.21
CA LEU A 40 3.35 1.33 3.18
C LEU A 40 2.10 2.08 2.70
N PHE A 41 1.04 1.34 2.34
CA PHE A 41 -0.18 1.90 1.77
C PHE A 41 -0.86 2.91 2.71
N PRO A 42 -1.19 2.59 3.97
CA PRO A 42 -1.82 3.55 4.88
C PRO A 42 -0.94 4.77 5.20
N ILE A 43 0.39 4.62 5.23
CA ILE A 43 1.32 5.76 5.32
C ILE A 43 1.15 6.68 4.11
N ALA A 44 1.27 6.13 2.90
CA ALA A 44 1.15 6.89 1.67
C ALA A 44 -0.27 7.47 1.50
N GLN A 45 -1.30 6.76 1.91
CA GLN A 45 -2.70 7.21 1.81
C GLN A 45 -2.98 8.40 2.73
N ARG A 46 -2.35 8.45 3.91
CA ARG A 46 -2.40 9.61 4.80
C ARG A 46 -1.69 10.81 4.19
N GLN A 47 -0.44 10.62 3.77
CA GLN A 47 0.43 11.73 3.36
C GLN A 47 0.09 12.28 1.98
N LEU A 48 -0.29 11.41 1.02
CA LEU A 48 -0.53 11.79 -0.37
C LEU A 48 -2.01 12.03 -0.65
N ASN A 49 -2.91 11.24 -0.05
CA ASN A 49 -4.34 11.31 -0.34
C ASN A 49 -5.15 12.00 0.77
N GLY A 50 -4.54 12.43 1.87
CA GLY A 50 -5.21 13.09 2.99
C GLY A 50 -6.17 12.20 3.79
N ALA A 51 -6.00 10.88 3.75
CA ALA A 51 -6.90 9.98 4.48
C ALA A 51 -6.77 10.14 6.00
N THR A 52 -7.89 10.23 6.71
CA THR A 52 -7.90 10.40 8.18
C THR A 52 -7.91 9.08 8.94
N ASN A 53 -8.50 8.03 8.36
CA ASN A 53 -8.82 6.79 9.07
C ASN A 53 -7.81 5.65 8.85
N SER A 54 -6.78 5.85 8.04
CA SER A 54 -5.86 4.78 7.61
C SER A 54 -4.73 4.56 8.61
N VAL A 55 -4.84 3.59 9.53
CA VAL A 55 -3.81 3.35 10.56
C VAL A 55 -2.72 2.42 10.03
N PRO A 56 -1.46 2.88 9.89
CA PRO A 56 -0.36 2.02 9.50
C PRO A 56 0.11 1.16 10.66
N ALA A 57 0.54 -0.06 10.34
CA ALA A 57 1.22 -0.93 11.29
C ALA A 57 2.56 -0.30 11.74
N PRO A 58 3.11 -0.68 12.92
CA PRO A 58 4.30 -0.04 13.49
C PRO A 58 5.50 0.01 12.53
N TYR A 59 6.11 1.19 12.43
CA TYR A 59 7.32 1.48 11.67
C TYR A 59 8.11 2.59 12.39
N LEU A 60 9.38 2.81 12.01
CA LEU A 60 10.18 3.90 12.59
C LEU A 60 9.98 5.20 11.82
N ASP A 61 10.17 5.16 10.50
CA ASP A 61 10.07 6.36 9.66
C ASP A 61 9.80 6.04 8.18
N VAL A 62 9.45 7.06 7.40
CA VAL A 62 9.26 6.99 5.95
C VAL A 62 9.90 8.20 5.26
N GLU A 63 10.56 7.96 4.14
CA GLU A 63 11.24 8.97 3.34
C GLU A 63 10.92 8.73 1.85
N GLY A 64 10.99 9.77 1.02
CA GLY A 64 10.84 9.68 -0.43
C GLY A 64 9.40 9.69 -0.94
N LEU A 65 8.41 9.94 -0.08
CA LEU A 65 7.00 10.04 -0.48
C LEU A 65 6.72 11.35 -1.26
N GLU A 66 7.56 12.37 -1.09
CA GLU A 66 7.54 13.62 -1.85
C GLU A 66 7.75 13.44 -3.36
N HIS A 67 8.20 12.27 -3.82
CA HIS A 67 8.33 11.94 -5.23
C HIS A 67 7.01 11.48 -5.87
N PHE A 68 5.91 11.45 -5.11
CA PHE A 68 4.61 10.93 -5.56
C PHE A 68 3.49 11.91 -5.20
N ASP A 69 2.51 12.04 -6.09
CA ASP A 69 1.34 12.91 -5.85
C ASP A 69 0.16 12.16 -5.24
N LYS A 70 0.07 10.84 -5.47
CA LYS A 70 -1.07 10.00 -5.08
C LYS A 70 -0.67 8.54 -4.92
N VAL A 71 -1.34 7.82 -4.02
CA VAL A 71 -1.30 6.35 -3.95
C VAL A 71 -2.64 5.73 -4.35
N ILE A 72 -2.60 4.62 -5.08
CA ILE A 72 -3.79 3.87 -5.50
C ILE A 72 -3.54 2.39 -5.19
N ASP A 73 -4.45 1.78 -4.42
CA ASP A 73 -4.49 0.32 -4.23
C ASP A 73 -5.49 -0.29 -5.21
N ILE A 74 -5.03 -1.28 -5.98
CA ILE A 74 -5.86 -2.05 -6.91
C ILE A 74 -5.83 -3.50 -6.44
N ASN A 75 -6.97 -3.98 -6.00
CA ASN A 75 -7.13 -5.32 -5.45
C ASN A 75 -8.35 -6.03 -6.07
N GLN A 76 -8.64 -7.24 -5.58
CA GLN A 76 -9.73 -8.07 -6.11
C GLN A 76 -11.12 -7.73 -5.55
N SER A 77 -11.26 -6.60 -4.86
CA SER A 77 -12.57 -6.14 -4.43
C SER A 77 -13.46 -5.88 -5.66
N PRO A 78 -14.76 -6.24 -5.61
CA PRO A 78 -15.67 -5.97 -6.70
C PRO A 78 -15.68 -4.48 -7.06
N ILE A 79 -15.64 -4.16 -8.37
CA ILE A 79 -15.69 -2.79 -8.89
C ILE A 79 -16.96 -2.03 -8.51
N GLY A 80 -18.02 -2.75 -8.16
CA GLY A 80 -19.28 -2.24 -7.62
C GLY A 80 -20.17 -3.39 -7.18
N ARG A 81 -21.11 -3.12 -6.27
CA ARG A 81 -22.02 -4.14 -5.71
C ARG A 81 -23.44 -4.05 -6.29
N THR A 82 -23.62 -3.38 -7.43
CA THR A 82 -24.95 -3.16 -8.03
C THR A 82 -25.04 -3.80 -9.42
N PRO A 83 -26.25 -4.21 -9.86
CA PRO A 83 -26.45 -4.73 -11.22
C PRO A 83 -26.11 -3.74 -12.34
N ARG A 84 -26.02 -2.45 -12.01
CA ARG A 84 -25.63 -1.39 -12.97
C ARG A 84 -24.11 -1.26 -13.13
N SER A 85 -23.33 -1.95 -12.29
CA SER A 85 -21.87 -1.95 -12.36
C SER A 85 -21.40 -2.94 -13.42
N ASN A 86 -20.73 -2.43 -14.44
CA ASN A 86 -20.11 -3.24 -15.50
C ASN A 86 -18.80 -2.58 -15.97
N PRO A 87 -17.97 -3.28 -16.78
CA PRO A 87 -16.71 -2.73 -17.26
C PRO A 87 -16.86 -1.38 -17.98
N ALA A 88 -17.89 -1.21 -18.82
CA ALA A 88 -18.10 0.04 -19.55
C ALA A 88 -18.40 1.23 -18.62
N THR A 89 -19.16 1.02 -17.55
CA THR A 89 -19.43 2.06 -16.55
C THR A 89 -18.25 2.38 -15.63
N TYR A 90 -17.24 1.52 -15.59
CA TYR A 90 -16.05 1.72 -14.75
C TYR A 90 -14.93 2.46 -15.50
N THR A 91 -14.88 2.30 -16.83
CA THR A 91 -13.87 2.93 -17.69
C THR A 91 -14.32 4.24 -18.33
N GLY A 92 -15.63 4.51 -18.35
CA GLY A 92 -16.22 5.75 -18.87
C GLY A 92 -16.21 6.86 -17.83
#